data_AF-A0A350FZP4-F1
#
_entry.id   AF-A0A350FZP4-F1
#
_cell.length_a   1.000
_cell.length_b   1.000
_cell.length_c   1.000
_cell.angle_alpha   90.00
_cell.angle_beta   90.00
_cell.angle_gamma   90.00
#
_symmetry.space_group_name_H-M   'P 1'
#
loop_
_entity.id
_entity.type
_entity.pdbx_description
1 polymer ?
#
loop_
_entity_poly.entity_id
_entity_poly.type
_entity_poly.pdbx_seq_one_letter_code
_entity_poly.pdbx_strand_id
1 'polypeptide(L)'
;MKTIINWKVFLILWIAAVLSTVTVIPYSLELHSSTLASLELPFPLPVLLVIQTVQNAILFGIMIFIGMILMKRIGLSTPILDTVTRGESASDKLRAVL
;
A
#
# COMPACT_ATOMS: atom_id res chain seq x y z
N MET A 1 -4.65 -26.43 -2.96
CA MET A 1 -5.76 -25.53 -2.60
C MET A 1 -5.51 -24.17 -3.28
N LYS A 2 -6.33 -23.75 -4.26
CA LYS A 2 -6.23 -22.40 -4.84
C LYS A 2 -6.71 -21.41 -3.79
N THR A 3 -5.80 -20.80 -3.03
CA THR A 3 -6.18 -19.79 -2.05
C THR A 3 -6.87 -18.62 -2.75
N ILE A 4 -7.95 -18.12 -2.15
CA ILE A 4 -8.67 -16.93 -2.62
C ILE A 4 -7.73 -15.71 -2.60
N ILE A 5 -6.62 -15.75 -1.86
CA ILE A 5 -5.66 -14.66 -1.78
C ILE A 5 -4.25 -15.18 -2.08
N ASN A 6 -3.54 -14.48 -2.97
CA ASN A 6 -2.11 -14.66 -3.19
C ASN A 6 -1.35 -13.79 -2.17
N TRP A 7 -0.93 -14.39 -1.06
CA TRP A 7 -0.29 -13.67 0.05
C TRP A 7 1.03 -12.98 -0.32
N LYS A 8 1.77 -13.49 -1.32
CA LYS A 8 2.97 -12.82 -1.82
C LYS A 8 2.62 -11.48 -2.48
N VAL A 9 1.59 -11.49 -3.35
CA VAL A 9 1.09 -10.27 -4.00
C VAL A 9 0.51 -9.30 -2.98
N PHE A 10 -0.25 -9.80 -2.00
CA PHE A 10 -0.76 -8.99 -0.88
C PHE A 10 0.37 -8.25 -0.16
N LEU A 11 1.43 -8.97 0.23
CA LEU A 11 2.57 -8.37 0.94
C LEU A 11 3.33 -7.36 0.09
N ILE A 12 3.54 -7.63 -1.20
CA ILE A 12 4.18 -6.68 -2.12
C ILE A 12 3.38 -5.38 -2.19
N LEU A 13 2.06 -5.47 -2.41
CA LEU A 13 1.19 -4.30 -2.48
C LEU A 13 1.17 -3.55 -1.15
N TRP A 14 1.10 -4.28 -0.04
CA TRP A 14 1.04 -3.69 1.29
C TRP A 14 2.34 -2.96 1.66
N ILE A 15 3.49 -3.57 1.43
CA ILE A 15 4.80 -2.94 1.65
C ILE A 15 4.96 -1.71 0.75
N ALA A 16 4.57 -1.79 -0.52
CA ALA A 16 4.63 -0.66 -1.43
C ALA A 16 3.76 0.52 -0.96
N ALA A 17 2.55 0.25 -0.43
CA ALA A 17 1.66 1.27 0.12
C ALA A 17 2.19 1.90 1.42
N VAL A 18 2.81 1.10 2.29
CA VAL A 18 3.44 1.64 3.51
C VAL A 18 4.66 2.50 3.15
N LEU A 19 5.50 2.04 2.23
CA LEU A 19 6.66 2.80 1.76
C LEU A 19 6.26 4.12 1.09
N SER A 20 5.20 4.13 0.29
CA SER A 20 4.72 5.38 -0.33
C SER A 20 4.28 6.39 0.72
N THR A 21 3.60 5.93 1.78
CA THR A 21 3.19 6.78 2.90
C THR A 21 4.39 7.44 3.57
N VAL A 22 5.43 6.66 3.89
CA VAL A 22 6.65 7.16 4.52
C VAL A 22 7.36 8.17 3.62
N THR A 23 7.40 7.92 2.31
CA THR A 23 8.07 8.79 1.33
C THR A 23 7.37 10.14 1.18
N VAL A 24 6.06 10.20 1.41
CA VAL A 24 5.26 11.44 1.31
C VAL A 24 5.39 12.32 2.55
N ILE A 25 5.80 11.78 3.70
CA ILE A 25 5.89 12.51 4.98
C ILE A 25 6.63 13.86 4.86
N PRO A 26 7.83 13.97 4.25
CA PRO A 26 8.56 15.24 4.19
C PRO A 26 7.76 16.35 3.50
N TYR A 27 7.11 16.02 2.39
CA TYR A 27 6.26 16.96 1.65
C TYR A 27 5.03 17.37 2.46
N SER A 28 4.38 16.41 3.13
CA SER A 28 3.24 16.70 4.00
C SER A 28 3.60 17.57 5.20
N LEU A 29 4.78 17.38 5.79
CA LEU A 29 5.27 18.19 6.90
C LEU A 29 5.51 19.63 6.47
N GLU A 30 6.11 19.84 5.31
CA GLU A 30 6.34 21.17 4.75
C GLU A 30 5.01 21.90 4.50
N LEU A 31 4.04 21.19 3.91
CA LEU A 31 2.72 21.73 3.60
C LEU A 31 1.92 22.13 4.86
N HIS A 32 2.17 21.47 5.99
CA HIS A 32 1.47 21.71 7.26
C HIS A 32 2.30 22.47 8.28
N SER A 33 3.49 22.96 7.91
CA SER A 33 4.46 23.62 8.81
C SER A 33 3.85 24.77 9.63
N SER A 34 3.07 25.64 9.01
CA SER A 34 2.40 26.76 9.70
C SER A 34 1.37 26.31 10.73
N THR A 35 0.61 25.25 10.42
CA THR A 35 -0.40 24.69 11.32
C THR A 35 0.25 23.97 12.50
N LEU A 36 1.32 23.21 12.24
CA LEU A 36 2.08 22.49 13.25
C LEU A 36 2.75 23.42 14.26
N ALA A 37 3.17 24.61 13.84
CA ALA A 37 3.75 25.62 14.74
C ALA A 37 2.71 26.25 15.69
N SER A 38 1.45 26.30 15.28
CA SER A 38 0.35 26.88 16.07
C SER A 38 -0.40 25.89 16.96
N LEU A 39 -0.18 24.58 16.78
CA LEU A 39 -0.89 23.54 17.51
C LEU A 39 -0.11 23.09 18.76
N GLU A 40 -0.79 23.06 19.89
CA GLU A 40 -0.32 22.26 21.03
C GLU A 40 -0.63 20.79 20.76
N LEU A 41 0.43 20.01 20.51
CA LEU A 41 0.28 18.60 20.19
C LEU A 41 0.16 17.78 21.48
N PRO A 42 -0.83 16.85 21.57
CA PRO A 42 -0.99 16.00 22.74
C PRO A 42 0.16 14.99 22.90
N PHE A 43 0.89 14.71 21.81
CA PHE A 43 2.06 13.83 21.79
C PHE A 43 3.18 14.44 20.93
N PRO A 44 4.45 14.04 21.13
CA PRO A 44 5.54 14.46 20.27
C PRO A 44 5.31 14.09 18.80
N LEU A 45 5.71 14.96 17.87
CA LEU A 45 5.57 14.75 16.42
C LEU A 45 6.02 13.37 15.93
N PRO A 46 7.19 12.83 16.33
CA PRO A 46 7.62 11.50 15.89
C PRO A 46 6.65 10.39 16.30
N VAL A 47 6.05 10.50 17.49
CA VAL A 47 5.07 9.51 17.98
C VAL A 47 3.80 9.56 17.15
N LEU A 48 3.31 10.76 16.82
CA LEU A 48 2.14 10.93 15.96
C LEU A 48 2.38 10.35 14.56
N LEU A 49 3.57 10.57 13.97
CA LEU A 49 3.93 10.01 12.67
C LEU A 49 3.95 8.49 12.69
N VAL A 50 4.47 7.88 13.76
CA VAL A 50 4.45 6.41 13.92
C VAL A 50 3.01 5.89 14.04
N ILE A 51 2.18 6.51 14.89
CA ILE A 51 0.77 6.12 15.06
C ILE A 51 0.02 6.23 13.73
N GLN A 52 0.19 7.35 13.01
CA GLN A 52 -0.42 7.58 11.70
C GLN A 52 0.04 6.53 10.68
N THR A 53 1.33 6.23 10.63
CA THR A 53 1.88 5.23 9.71
C THR A 53 1.31 3.84 9.99
N VAL A 54 1.20 3.46 11.28
CA VAL A 54 0.60 2.19 11.70
C VAL A 54 -0.88 2.14 11.34
N GLN A 55 -1.63 3.22 11.60
CA GLN A 55 -3.04 3.31 11.22
C GLN A 55 -3.23 3.15 9.71
N ASN A 56 -2.45 3.88 8.91
CA ASN A 56 -2.49 3.77 7.44
C ASN A 56 -2.11 2.37 6.97
N ALA A 57 -1.10 1.74 7.56
CA ALA A 57 -0.73 0.36 7.24
C ALA A 57 -1.91 -0.60 7.47
N ILE A 58 -2.62 -0.47 8.59
CA ILE A 58 -3.81 -1.30 8.87
C ILE A 58 -4.90 -1.03 7.82
N LEU A 59 -5.21 0.23 7.52
CA LEU A 59 -6.23 0.61 6.54
C LEU A 59 -5.89 0.10 5.13
N PHE A 60 -4.64 0.24 4.68
CA PHE A 60 -4.20 -0.33 3.41
C PHE A 60 -4.31 -1.85 3.40
N GLY A 61 -3.94 -2.52 4.51
CA GLY A 61 -4.11 -3.97 4.64
C GLY A 61 -5.56 -4.40 4.41
N ILE A 62 -6.50 -3.73 5.06
CA ILE A 62 -7.93 -3.98 4.91
C ILE A 62 -8.38 -3.72 3.46
N MET A 63 -8.01 -2.57 2.89
CA MET A 63 -8.41 -2.19 1.52
C MET A 63 -7.85 -3.13 0.46
N ILE A 64 -6.58 -3.51 0.54
CA ILE A 64 -5.95 -4.46 -0.39
C ILE A 64 -6.63 -5.83 -0.26
N PHE A 65 -6.88 -6.29 0.97
CA PHE A 65 -7.55 -7.56 1.21
C PHE A 65 -8.95 -7.60 0.57
N ILE A 66 -9.74 -6.54 0.79
CA ILE A 66 -11.07 -6.39 0.17
C ILE A 66 -10.94 -6.36 -1.36
N GLY A 67 -10.03 -5.54 -1.90
CA GLY A 67 -9.78 -5.46 -3.35
C GLY A 67 -9.43 -6.81 -3.97
N MET A 68 -8.62 -7.62 -3.28
CA MET A 68 -8.27 -8.97 -3.72
C MET A 68 -9.44 -9.96 -3.70
N ILE A 69 -10.41 -9.79 -2.78
CA ILE A 69 -11.64 -10.57 -2.79
C ILE A 69 -12.53 -10.14 -3.96
N LEU A 70 -12.69 -8.82 -4.16
CA LEU A 70 -13.56 -8.28 -5.20
C LEU A 70 -13.06 -8.62 -6.61
N MET A 71 -11.75 -8.49 -6.86
CA MET A 71 -11.17 -8.79 -8.18
C MET A 71 -11.51 -10.22 -8.64
N LYS A 72 -11.53 -11.18 -7.72
CA LYS A 72 -11.88 -12.58 -8.06
C LYS A 72 -13.34 -12.75 -8.41
N ARG A 73 -14.24 -12.01 -7.77
CA ARG A 73 -15.68 -12.07 -8.07
C ARG A 73 -16.01 -11.57 -9.47
N ILE A 74 -15.25 -10.61 -9.98
CA ILE A 74 -15.43 -10.05 -11.32
C ILE A 74 -14.53 -10.69 -12.38
N GLY A 75 -13.82 -11.78 -12.04
CA GLY A 75 -12.92 -12.47 -12.97
C GLY A 75 -11.61 -11.74 -13.29
N LEU A 76 -11.28 -10.67 -12.55
CA LEU A 76 -10.04 -9.92 -12.70
C LEU A 76 -8.87 -10.64 -12.00
N SER A 77 -7.66 -10.45 -12.51
CA SER A 77 -6.41 -11.02 -11.97
C SER A 77 -5.33 -9.93 -11.84
N THR A 78 -4.21 -10.25 -11.19
CA THR A 78 -3.03 -9.37 -11.09
C THR A 78 -1.92 -9.87 -12.02
N PRO A 79 -2.09 -9.82 -13.35
CA PRO A 79 -1.25 -10.58 -14.30
C PRO A 79 0.26 -10.29 -14.16
N ILE A 80 0.62 -9.02 -13.94
CA ILE A 80 2.01 -8.59 -13.77
C ILE A 80 2.57 -9.11 -12.44
N LEU A 81 1.87 -8.90 -11.33
CA LEU A 81 2.37 -9.33 -10.00
C LEU A 81 2.35 -10.86 -9.85
N ASP A 82 1.41 -11.54 -10.50
CA ASP A 82 1.34 -13.01 -10.52
C ASP A 82 2.51 -13.62 -11.30
N THR A 83 2.99 -12.99 -12.38
CA THR A 83 4.18 -13.46 -13.12
C THR A 83 5.46 -13.21 -12.34
N VAL A 84 5.62 -12.01 -11.78
CA VAL A 84 6.77 -11.66 -10.92
C VAL A 84 6.88 -12.63 -9.74
N THR A 85 5.76 -12.95 -9.08
CA THR A 85 5.77 -13.88 -7.93
C THR A 85 6.01 -15.35 -8.30
N ARG A 86 5.92 -15.69 -9.59
CA ARG A 86 6.24 -17.02 -10.16
C ARG A 86 7.66 -17.12 -10.73
N GLY A 87 8.38 -15.99 -10.83
CA GLY A 87 9.69 -15.94 -11.50
C GLY A 87 9.60 -15.94 -13.03
N GLU A 88 8.42 -15.69 -13.59
CA GLU A 88 8.20 -15.58 -15.03
C GLU A 88 8.51 -14.16 -15.51
N SER A 89 8.90 -14.01 -16.78
CA SER A 89 9.14 -12.69 -17.39
C SER A 89 7.85 -11.86 -17.40
N ALA A 90 7.86 -10.74 -16.67
CA ALA A 90 6.71 -9.82 -16.62
C ALA A 90 6.53 -9.01 -17.92
N SER A 91 7.54 -8.98 -18.81
CA SER A 91 7.54 -8.19 -20.05
C SER A 91 6.39 -8.57 -20.97
N ASP A 92 6.12 -9.87 -21.12
CA ASP A 92 5.11 -10.35 -22.07
C ASP A 92 3.69 -9.99 -21.62
N LYS A 93 3.43 -10.05 -20.30
CA LYS A 93 2.14 -9.64 -19.74
C LYS A 93 1.99 -8.13 -19.63
N LEU A 94 3.07 -7.38 -19.46
CA LEU A 94 3.04 -5.93 -19.46
C LEU A 94 2.66 -5.39 -20.85
N ARG A 95 3.24 -5.95 -21.93
CA ARG A 95 2.90 -5.60 -23.31
C ARG A 95 1.46 -5.96 -23.72
N ALA A 96 0.83 -6.89 -23.02
CA ALA A 96 -0.56 -7.25 -23.27
C ALA A 96 -1.56 -6.28 -22.62
N VAL A 97 -1.11 -5.45 -21.68
CA VAL A 97 -1.96 -4.53 -20.89
C VAL A 97 -1.75 -3.06 -21.27
N LEU A 98 -0.55 -2.68 -21.73
CA LEU A 98 -0.20 -1.36 -22.28
C LEU A 98 -0.38 -1.33 -23.79
#